data_AF-A0AAE4T5B2-F1
#
_entry.id   AF-A0AAE4T5B2-F1
#
_cell.length_a   1.000
_cell.length_b   1.000
_cell.length_c   1.000
_cell.angle_alpha   90.00
_cell.angle_beta   90.00
_cell.angle_gamma   90.00
#
_symmetry.space_group_name_H-M   'P 1'
#
loop_
_entity.id
_entity.type
_entity.pdbx_description
1 polymer ?
#
loop_
_entity_poly.entity_id
_entity_poly.type
_entity_poly.pdbx_seq_one_letter_code
_entity_poly.pdbx_strand_id
1 'polypeptide(L)'
;MTDTTKPEHKLRIGLFWPAFILAPLIWTAVAWGITYIGPEASLGVLGLPVAALLIAPAFGGIPYVLFGGPIMWYWAARAYPTLKHMSPAAVIAVVVSVPFALAFNVIKLMIFEAGFGNAVSGSVSFIVVYTGFGVPVAALWGATVSVIYQRLDRRFPVRAAD
;
A
#
# COMPACT_ATOMS: atom_id res chain seq x y z
N MET A 1 -12.30 -16.61 34.99
CA MET A 1 -13.28 -16.77 33.90
C MET A 1 -12.65 -16.25 32.63
N THR A 2 -12.19 -17.16 31.78
CA THR A 2 -11.85 -16.86 30.38
C THR A 2 -13.16 -16.60 29.65
N ASP A 3 -13.33 -15.36 29.20
CA ASP A 3 -14.49 -14.93 28.41
C ASP A 3 -14.52 -15.70 27.09
N THR A 4 -15.40 -16.71 27.01
CA THR A 4 -15.61 -17.59 25.85
C THR A 4 -16.50 -16.96 24.77
N THR A 5 -16.88 -15.69 24.91
CA THR A 5 -17.80 -15.02 23.96
C THR A 5 -17.10 -14.39 22.76
N LYS A 6 -15.77 -14.34 22.73
CA LYS A 6 -15.06 -13.93 21.51
C LYS A 6 -15.05 -15.11 20.55
N PRO A 7 -15.75 -15.05 19.40
CA PRO A 7 -15.60 -16.07 18.38
C PRO A 7 -14.11 -16.20 18.12
N GLU A 8 -13.59 -17.44 18.22
CA GLU A 8 -12.21 -17.74 17.87
C GLU A 8 -11.91 -17.04 16.55
N HIS A 9 -10.98 -16.08 16.59
CA HIS A 9 -10.76 -15.21 15.44
C HIS A 9 -10.23 -16.06 14.29
N LYS A 10 -11.13 -16.44 13.39
CA LYS A 10 -10.80 -17.10 12.13
C LYS A 10 -10.82 -16.05 11.05
N LEU A 11 -9.65 -15.74 10.51
CA LEU A 11 -9.52 -14.79 9.41
C LEU A 11 -10.43 -15.20 8.25
N ARG A 12 -11.32 -14.30 7.84
CA ARG A 12 -12.20 -14.53 6.69
C ARG A 12 -11.45 -14.14 5.43
N ILE A 13 -10.73 -15.11 4.86
CA ILE A 13 -9.89 -14.95 3.67
C ILE A 13 -10.65 -14.27 2.52
N GLY A 14 -11.91 -14.66 2.32
CA GLY A 14 -12.80 -14.07 1.30
C GLY A 14 -13.17 -12.59 1.53
N LEU A 15 -12.99 -12.04 2.74
CA LEU A 15 -13.13 -10.61 3.02
C LEU A 15 -11.78 -9.89 3.10
N PHE A 16 -10.73 -10.60 3.54
CA PHE A 16 -9.39 -10.06 3.66
C PHE A 16 -8.77 -9.74 2.30
N TRP A 17 -8.86 -10.65 1.32
CA TRP A 17 -8.31 -10.39 -0.02
C TRP A 17 -8.92 -9.18 -0.71
N PRO A 18 -10.25 -9.01 -0.76
CA PRO A 18 -10.84 -7.78 -1.27
C PRO A 18 -10.38 -6.54 -0.51
N ALA A 19 -10.34 -6.58 0.82
CA ALA A 19 -9.86 -5.44 1.61
C ALA A 19 -8.40 -5.07 1.32
N PHE A 20 -7.56 -6.09 1.15
CA PHE A 20 -6.14 -5.96 0.84
C PHE A 20 -5.91 -5.37 -0.56
N ILE A 21 -6.67 -5.81 -1.56
CA ILE A 21 -6.56 -5.35 -2.96
C ILE A 21 -7.24 -3.98 -3.16
N LEU A 22 -8.39 -3.74 -2.54
CA LEU A 22 -9.13 -2.48 -2.70
C LEU A 22 -8.37 -1.29 -2.12
N ALA A 23 -7.60 -1.49 -1.07
CA ALA A 23 -6.86 -0.40 -0.44
C ALA A 23 -5.86 0.30 -1.41
N PRO A 24 -4.92 -0.39 -2.10
CA PRO A 24 -4.06 0.26 -3.09
C PRO A 24 -4.84 0.79 -4.29
N LEU A 25 -5.96 0.15 -4.68
CA LEU A 25 -6.82 0.64 -5.76
C LEU A 25 -7.48 1.97 -5.41
N ILE A 26 -7.93 2.18 -4.17
CA ILE A 26 -8.50 3.45 -3.70
C ILE A 26 -7.45 4.56 -3.80
N TRP A 27 -6.22 4.30 -3.34
CA TRP A 27 -5.14 5.28 -3.44
C TRP A 27 -4.75 5.59 -4.89
N THR A 28 -4.82 4.59 -5.77
CA THR A 28 -4.61 4.78 -7.22
C THR A 28 -5.73 5.61 -7.85
N ALA A 29 -6.99 5.30 -7.52
CA ALA A 29 -8.16 5.99 -8.06
C ALA A 29 -8.22 7.45 -7.63
N VAL A 30 -7.78 7.79 -6.41
CA VAL A 30 -7.69 9.18 -5.93
C VAL A 30 -6.71 9.99 -6.79
N ALA A 31 -5.54 9.44 -7.09
CA ALA A 31 -4.56 10.11 -7.96
C ALA A 31 -5.11 10.32 -9.38
N TRP A 32 -5.80 9.31 -9.94
CA TRP A 32 -6.46 9.40 -11.24
C TRP A 32 -7.58 10.45 -11.26
N GLY A 33 -8.40 10.52 -10.20
CA GLY A 33 -9.47 11.51 -10.08
C GLY A 33 -8.95 12.95 -10.07
N ILE A 34 -7.85 13.22 -9.37
CA ILE A 34 -7.18 14.53 -9.37
C ILE A 34 -6.72 14.91 -10.78
N THR A 35 -6.20 13.94 -11.53
CA THR A 35 -5.71 14.16 -12.90
C THR A 35 -6.82 14.45 -13.89
N TYR A 36 -7.96 13.76 -13.75
CA TYR A 36 -9.08 13.86 -14.69
C TYR A 36 -9.97 15.09 -14.43
N ILE A 37 -10.07 15.54 -13.17
CA ILE A 37 -10.92 16.66 -12.75
C ILE A 37 -10.12 17.97 -12.66
N GLY A 38 -8.79 17.91 -12.47
CA GLY A 38 -7.92 19.07 -12.31
C GLY A 38 -7.18 19.65 -13.53
N PRO A 39 -7.47 19.33 -14.82
CA PRO A 39 -6.65 19.85 -15.92
C PRO A 39 -6.73 21.38 -16.08
N GLU A 40 -7.78 22.04 -15.56
CA GLU A 40 -7.91 23.49 -15.62
C GLU A 40 -7.11 24.24 -14.54
N ALA A 41 -6.67 23.58 -13.47
CA ALA A 41 -6.15 24.27 -12.28
C ALA A 41 -4.62 24.39 -12.19
N SER A 42 -3.80 23.61 -12.92
CA SER A 42 -2.35 23.66 -12.68
C SER A 42 -1.47 22.89 -13.68
N LEU A 43 -1.36 23.37 -14.92
CA LEU A 43 -0.35 22.80 -15.83
C LEU A 43 1.11 23.20 -15.45
N GLY A 44 1.30 24.18 -14.54
CA GLY A 44 2.63 24.61 -14.09
C GLY A 44 3.07 24.14 -12.70
N VAL A 45 2.17 24.08 -11.70
CA VAL A 45 2.55 23.96 -10.27
C VAL A 45 2.25 22.58 -9.66
N LEU A 46 1.15 21.92 -10.02
CA LEU A 46 0.81 20.59 -9.48
C LEU A 46 1.10 19.42 -10.45
N GLY A 47 1.59 19.70 -11.66
CA GLY A 47 1.90 18.66 -12.65
C GLY A 47 2.86 17.59 -12.12
N LEU A 48 3.91 17.99 -11.39
CA LEU A 48 4.89 17.09 -10.78
C LEU A 48 4.31 16.28 -9.60
N PRO A 49 3.65 16.89 -8.60
CA PRO A 49 2.99 16.15 -7.52
C PRO A 49 1.89 15.19 -7.99
N VAL A 50 1.08 15.58 -8.98
CA VAL A 50 0.00 14.73 -9.52
C VAL A 50 0.58 13.58 -10.34
N ALA A 51 1.58 13.84 -11.19
CA ALA A 51 2.30 12.78 -11.90
C ALA A 51 2.96 11.81 -10.91
N ALA A 52 3.57 12.31 -9.83
CA ALA A 52 4.16 11.50 -8.78
C ALA A 52 3.11 10.65 -8.03
N LEU A 53 1.93 11.20 -7.75
CA LEU A 53 0.81 10.46 -7.16
C LEU A 53 0.24 9.38 -8.09
N LEU A 54 0.21 9.59 -9.40
CA LEU A 54 -0.26 8.59 -10.37
C LEU A 54 0.66 7.38 -10.47
N ILE A 55 1.98 7.61 -10.33
CA ILE A 55 2.99 6.55 -10.41
C ILE A 55 3.35 5.97 -9.03
N ALA A 56 3.03 6.66 -7.93
CA ALA A 56 3.29 6.20 -6.57
C ALA A 56 2.66 4.82 -6.25
N PRO A 57 1.46 4.46 -6.77
CA PRO A 57 0.94 3.11 -6.64
C PRO A 57 1.72 2.06 -7.46
N ALA A 58 2.36 2.43 -8.57
CA ALA A 58 3.20 1.50 -9.33
C ALA A 58 4.57 1.30 -8.66
N PHE A 59 5.19 2.39 -8.19
CA PHE A 59 6.52 2.37 -7.56
C PHE A 59 6.49 1.97 -6.08
N GLY A 60 5.39 2.23 -5.38
CA GLY A 60 5.13 1.75 -4.03
C GLY A 60 4.39 0.42 -4.05
N GLY A 61 3.26 0.33 -4.75
CA GLY A 61 2.31 -0.77 -4.61
C GLY A 61 2.90 -2.15 -4.92
N ILE A 62 3.87 -2.27 -5.84
CA ILE A 62 4.52 -3.56 -6.11
C ILE A 62 5.39 -4.02 -4.93
N PRO A 63 6.40 -3.25 -4.47
CA PRO A 63 7.09 -3.56 -3.22
C PRO A 63 6.13 -3.81 -2.05
N TYR A 64 5.07 -3.01 -1.95
CA TYR A 64 4.10 -3.15 -0.87
C TYR A 64 3.29 -4.45 -0.98
N VAL A 65 2.82 -4.87 -2.15
CA VAL A 65 2.16 -6.18 -2.31
C VAL A 65 3.12 -7.32 -1.97
N LEU A 66 4.37 -7.24 -2.43
CA LEU A 66 5.38 -8.28 -2.22
C LEU A 66 5.81 -8.41 -0.76
N PHE A 67 6.03 -7.29 -0.05
CA PHE A 67 6.52 -7.29 1.34
C PHE A 67 5.39 -7.14 2.36
N GLY A 68 4.42 -6.28 2.09
CA GLY A 68 3.27 -6.02 2.96
C GLY A 68 2.21 -7.11 2.94
N GLY A 69 2.01 -7.82 1.82
CA GLY A 69 1.07 -8.94 1.76
C GLY A 69 1.36 -10.04 2.78
N PRO A 70 2.57 -10.63 2.76
CA PRO A 70 2.96 -11.65 3.73
C PRO A 70 2.90 -11.17 5.18
N ILE A 71 3.34 -9.94 5.47
CA ILE A 71 3.33 -9.37 6.82
C ILE A 71 1.89 -9.16 7.30
N MET A 72 1.06 -8.46 6.52
CA MET A 72 -0.33 -8.20 6.90
C MET A 72 -1.12 -9.50 7.05
N TRP A 73 -0.88 -10.49 6.18
CA TRP A 73 -1.46 -11.82 6.31
C TRP A 73 -1.06 -12.50 7.62
N TYR A 74 0.24 -12.50 7.95
CA TYR A 74 0.74 -13.08 9.20
C TYR A 74 0.07 -12.47 10.43
N TRP A 75 -0.12 -11.15 10.46
CA TRP A 75 -0.81 -10.46 11.55
C TRP A 75 -2.32 -10.75 11.55
N ALA A 76 -2.95 -10.76 10.37
CA ALA A 76 -4.40 -10.97 10.22
C ALA A 76 -4.82 -12.40 10.56
N ALA A 77 -3.93 -13.38 10.34
CA ALA A 77 -4.13 -14.77 10.71
C ALA A 77 -4.10 -14.99 12.24
N ARG A 78 -3.46 -14.09 13.00
CA ARG A 78 -3.28 -14.21 14.45
C ARG A 78 -4.21 -13.31 15.27
N ALA A 79 -4.68 -12.22 14.68
CA ALA A 79 -5.53 -11.26 15.37
C ALA A 79 -6.52 -10.59 14.41
N TYR A 80 -7.66 -10.15 14.97
CA TYR A 80 -8.67 -9.43 14.20
C TYR A 80 -8.05 -8.19 13.53
N PRO A 81 -8.29 -7.96 12.22
CA PRO A 81 -7.74 -6.84 11.46
C PRO A 81 -8.22 -5.47 11.98
N THR A 82 -7.59 -4.98 13.04
CA THR A 82 -7.79 -3.64 13.59
C THR A 82 -6.64 -2.73 13.22
N LEU A 83 -6.86 -1.43 13.33
CA LEU A 83 -5.81 -0.40 13.17
C LEU A 83 -4.57 -0.72 14.00
N LYS A 84 -4.76 -1.19 15.24
CA LYS A 84 -3.66 -1.53 16.16
C LYS A 84 -2.75 -2.64 15.63
N HIS A 85 -3.29 -3.60 14.88
CA HIS A 85 -2.51 -4.73 14.34
C HIS A 85 -2.03 -4.46 12.91
N MET A 86 -2.84 -3.80 12.09
CA MET A 86 -2.56 -3.62 10.66
C MET A 86 -1.67 -2.41 10.36
N SER A 87 -1.78 -1.32 11.12
CA SER A 87 -0.91 -0.14 10.89
C SER A 87 0.56 -0.43 11.16
N PRO A 88 0.97 -1.11 12.25
CA PRO A 88 2.36 -1.49 12.45
C PRO A 88 2.86 -2.47 11.38
N ALA A 89 2.02 -3.41 10.94
CA ALA A 89 2.35 -4.33 9.84
C ALA A 89 2.69 -3.58 8.54
N ALA A 90 1.94 -2.50 8.24
CA ALA A 90 2.21 -1.64 7.10
C ALA A 90 3.53 -0.87 7.24
N VAL A 91 3.82 -0.35 8.44
CA VAL A 91 5.10 0.34 8.71
C VAL A 91 6.28 -0.64 8.60
N ILE A 92 6.15 -1.86 9.10
CA ILE A 92 7.20 -2.88 8.95
C ILE A 92 7.40 -3.21 7.46
N ALA A 93 6.32 -3.32 6.68
CA ALA A 93 6.41 -3.53 5.24
C ALA A 93 7.17 -2.40 4.53
N VAL A 94 6.94 -1.14 4.93
CA VAL A 94 7.71 0.02 4.48
C VAL A 94 9.19 -0.14 4.80
N VAL A 95 9.54 -0.40 6.05
CA VAL A 95 10.94 -0.53 6.48
C VAL A 95 11.64 -1.67 5.72
N VAL A 96 10.97 -2.82 5.56
CA VAL A 96 11.50 -3.98 4.82
C VAL A 96 11.67 -3.68 3.33
N SER A 97 10.78 -2.87 2.74
CA SER A 97 10.86 -2.53 1.31
C SER A 97 11.95 -1.50 0.95
N VAL A 98 12.44 -0.71 1.91
CA VAL A 98 13.49 0.32 1.67
C VAL A 98 14.80 -0.28 1.15
N PRO A 99 15.38 -1.34 1.74
CA PRO A 99 16.56 -2.02 1.17
C PRO A 99 16.37 -2.51 -0.26
N PHE A 100 15.18 -3.00 -0.61
CA PHE A 100 14.88 -3.45 -1.98
C PHE A 100 14.78 -2.28 -2.95
N ALA A 101 14.15 -1.18 -2.54
CA ALA A 101 14.13 0.06 -3.32
C ALA A 101 15.56 0.55 -3.59
N LEU A 102 16.45 0.50 -2.59
CA LEU A 102 17.86 0.85 -2.74
C LEU A 102 18.60 -0.12 -3.68
N ALA A 103 18.44 -1.44 -3.49
CA ALA A 103 19.06 -2.45 -4.34
C ALA A 103 18.62 -2.33 -5.80
N PHE A 104 17.34 -2.06 -6.06
CA PHE A 104 16.82 -1.81 -7.40
C PHE A 104 17.48 -0.60 -8.07
N ASN A 105 17.69 0.49 -7.33
CA ASN A 105 18.40 1.67 -7.86
C ASN A 105 19.87 1.35 -8.18
N VAL A 106 20.57 0.60 -7.32
CA VAL A 106 21.95 0.19 -7.58
C VAL A 106 22.04 -0.68 -8.84
N ILE A 107 21.15 -1.66 -8.98
CA ILE A 107 21.08 -2.53 -10.16
C ILE A 107 20.79 -1.71 -11.43
N LYS A 108 19.85 -0.76 -11.35
CA LYS A 108 19.53 0.15 -12.47
C LYS A 108 20.74 0.98 -12.89
N LEU A 109 21.54 1.46 -11.93
CA LEU A 109 22.77 2.21 -12.24
C LEU A 109 23.87 1.32 -12.83
N MET A 110 23.96 0.06 -12.42
CA MET A 110 24.96 -0.90 -12.93
C MET A 110 24.65 -1.40 -14.36
N ILE A 111 23.38 -1.58 -14.72
CA ILE A 111 22.98 -2.18 -16.01
C ILE A 111 22.94 -1.13 -17.13
N PHE A 112 22.67 0.14 -16.82
CA PHE A 112 22.46 1.20 -17.82
C PHE A 112 23.68 2.11 -18.00
N GLU A 113 24.89 1.55 -18.15
CA GLU A 113 26.14 2.30 -18.36
C GLU A 113 26.09 3.23 -19.59
N ALA A 114 25.48 2.78 -20.70
CA ALA A 114 25.34 3.58 -21.93
C ALA A 114 24.38 4.78 -21.80
N GLY A 115 23.66 4.89 -20.68
CA GLY A 115 22.69 5.94 -20.39
C GLY A 115 22.85 6.47 -18.97
N PHE A 116 24.06 6.50 -18.42
CA PHE A 116 24.32 6.83 -17.02
C PHE A 116 23.60 8.09 -16.53
N GLY A 117 23.57 9.17 -17.31
CA GLY A 117 22.81 10.39 -16.98
C GLY A 117 21.30 10.17 -16.89
N ASN A 118 20.71 9.38 -17.80
CA ASN A 118 19.30 9.01 -17.76
C ASN A 118 19.00 8.00 -16.64
N ALA A 119 19.95 7.12 -16.31
CA ALA A 119 19.84 6.17 -15.22
C ALA A 119 19.88 6.88 -13.86
N VAL A 120 20.77 7.87 -13.68
CA VAL A 120 20.84 8.74 -12.50
C VAL A 120 19.56 9.57 -12.37
N SER A 121 19.14 10.26 -13.43
CA SER A 121 17.88 11.04 -13.43
C SER A 121 16.68 10.15 -13.06
N GLY A 122 16.55 9.00 -13.70
CA GLY A 122 15.48 8.05 -13.43
C GLY A 122 15.57 7.36 -12.05
N SER A 123 16.73 7.34 -11.40
CA SER A 123 16.91 6.82 -10.04
C SER A 123 16.56 7.87 -8.99
N VAL A 124 16.95 9.13 -9.21
CA VAL A 124 16.56 10.28 -8.38
C VAL A 124 15.04 10.46 -8.42
N SER A 125 14.43 10.44 -9.62
CA SER A 125 12.97 10.52 -9.76
C SER A 125 12.27 9.36 -9.04
N PHE A 126 12.79 8.14 -9.15
CA PHE A 126 12.25 6.98 -8.43
C PHE A 126 12.31 7.19 -6.92
N ILE A 127 13.45 7.61 -6.37
CA ILE A 127 13.63 7.81 -4.93
C ILE A 127 12.67 8.89 -4.43
N VAL A 128 12.59 10.03 -5.12
CA VAL A 128 11.69 11.13 -4.74
C VAL A 128 10.22 10.70 -4.75
N VAL A 129 9.80 9.95 -5.77
CA VAL A 129 8.43 9.41 -5.88
C VAL A 129 8.17 8.38 -4.78
N TYR A 130 9.12 7.48 -4.55
CA TYR A 130 9.01 6.41 -3.57
C TYR A 130 8.95 6.96 -2.14
N THR A 131 9.86 7.86 -1.75
CA THR A 131 9.89 8.42 -0.38
C THR A 131 8.84 9.50 -0.18
N GLY A 132 8.61 10.37 -1.18
CA GLY A 132 7.67 11.48 -1.08
C GLY A 132 6.21 11.07 -1.11
N PHE A 133 5.88 10.00 -1.86
CA PHE A 133 4.48 9.60 -2.09
C PHE A 133 4.22 8.12 -1.79
N GLY A 134 5.14 7.22 -2.19
CA GLY A 134 4.97 5.78 -1.95
C GLY A 134 4.96 5.41 -0.47
N VAL A 135 5.91 5.91 0.32
CA VAL A 135 6.06 5.64 1.76
C VAL A 135 4.85 6.12 2.58
N PRO A 136 4.36 7.37 2.44
CA PRO A 136 3.17 7.81 3.15
C PRO A 136 1.92 6.98 2.83
N VAL A 137 1.68 6.69 1.55
CA VAL A 137 0.52 5.90 1.11
C VAL A 137 0.56 4.50 1.71
N ALA A 138 1.74 3.87 1.74
CA ALA A 138 1.89 2.55 2.31
C ALA A 138 1.78 2.51 3.83
N ALA A 139 2.26 3.53 4.53
CA ALA A 139 2.04 3.64 5.97
C ALA A 139 0.54 3.66 6.32
N LEU A 140 -0.28 4.25 5.45
CA LEU A 140 -1.75 4.29 5.61
C LEU A 140 -2.45 3.01 5.14
N TRP A 141 -1.78 2.16 4.37
CA TRP A 141 -2.40 1.00 3.75
C TRP A 141 -2.99 0.02 4.77
N GLY A 142 -2.24 -0.35 5.81
CA GLY A 142 -2.75 -1.24 6.85
C GLY A 142 -3.99 -0.66 7.54
N ALA A 143 -4.04 0.66 7.72
CA ALA A 143 -5.21 1.32 8.25
C ALA A 143 -6.42 1.18 7.30
N THR A 144 -6.21 1.43 6.00
CA THR A 144 -7.24 1.25 4.97
C THR A 144 -7.77 -0.18 4.93
N VAL A 145 -6.89 -1.19 4.95
CA VAL A 145 -7.28 -2.62 4.97
C VAL A 145 -8.13 -2.92 6.20
N SER A 146 -7.75 -2.42 7.37
CA SER A 146 -8.52 -2.65 8.60
C SER A 146 -9.94 -2.06 8.52
N VAL A 147 -10.08 -0.85 7.96
CA VAL A 147 -11.38 -0.18 7.81
C VAL A 147 -12.26 -0.91 6.81
N ILE A 148 -11.71 -1.29 5.64
CA ILE A 148 -12.47 -2.01 4.61
C ILE A 148 -12.89 -3.39 5.14
N TYR A 149 -11.96 -4.14 5.76
CA TYR A 149 -12.25 -5.46 6.32
C TYR A 149 -13.37 -5.38 7.35
N GLN A 150 -13.30 -4.46 8.30
CA GLN A 150 -14.34 -4.31 9.33
C GLN A 150 -15.70 -3.91 8.75
N ARG A 151 -15.72 -3.06 7.71
CA ARG A 151 -16.96 -2.70 7.03
C ARG A 151 -17.57 -3.89 6.29
N LEU A 152 -16.74 -4.68 5.59
CA LEU A 152 -17.18 -5.90 4.92
C LEU A 152 -17.68 -6.94 5.92
N ASP A 153 -16.98 -7.12 7.03
CA ASP A 153 -17.32 -8.07 8.09
C ASP A 153 -18.64 -7.72 8.77
N ARG A 154 -18.89 -6.43 9.04
CA ARG A 154 -20.18 -5.91 9.54
C ARG A 154 -21.32 -6.06 8.53
N ARG A 155 -21.04 -5.89 7.23
CA ARG A 155 -22.07 -5.95 6.18
C ARG A 155 -22.45 -7.39 5.83
N PHE A 156 -21.51 -8.31 5.98
CA PHE A 156 -21.69 -9.73 5.71
C PHE A 156 -21.38 -10.54 6.98
N PRO A 157 -22.15 -10.38 8.08
CA PRO A 157 -21.89 -11.11 9.31
C PRO A 157 -22.01 -12.61 9.05
N VAL A 158 -21.20 -13.41 9.74
CA VAL A 158 -21.36 -14.86 9.73
C VAL A 158 -22.74 -15.15 10.32
N ARG A 159 -23.65 -15.72 9.52
CA ARG A 159 -24.88 -16.29 10.08
C ARG A 159 -24.43 -17.37 11.05
N ALA A 160 -24.87 -17.29 12.31
CA ALA A 160 -24.72 -18.41 13.23
C ALA A 160 -25.27 -19.63 12.50
N ALA A 161 -24.48 -20.71 12.42
CA ALA A 161 -24.96 -21.94 11.85
C ALA A 161 -26.16 -22.38 12.68
N ASP A 162 -27.33 -22.49 12.04
CA ASP A 162 -28.49 -23.18 12.59
C ASP A 162 -28.19 -24.68 12.72
#